data_AF-A0A1I3KK93-F1
#
_entry.id   AF-A0A1I3KK93-F1
#
_cell.length_a   1.000
_cell.length_b   1.000
_cell.length_c   1.000
_cell.angle_alpha   90.00
_cell.angle_beta   90.00
_cell.angle_gamma   90.00
#
_symmetry.space_group_name_H-M   'P 1'
#
loop_
_entity.id
_entity.type
_entity.pdbx_description
1 polymer ?
#
loop_
_entity_poly.entity_id
_entity_poly.type
_entity_poly.pdbx_seq_one_letter_code
_entity_poly.pdbx_strand_id
1 'polypeptide(L)'
;MFLPSGVPLVLAPIIVPIEMVSYLSRPISHSVRLFAVMLAGHITLKVFAGFVVSLGSLGTLGLFATVLPLLMTIALTGLELLMSVIQAYIFTMLSCMYLKDALQSEH
;
A
#
# COMPACT_ATOMS: atom_id res chain seq x y z
N MET A 1 6.97 -2.70 -26.76
CA MET A 1 7.52 -1.60 -27.60
C MET A 1 8.97 -1.31 -27.23
N PHE A 2 9.93 -2.03 -27.82
CA PHE A 2 11.36 -1.77 -27.59
C PHE A 2 12.03 -0.90 -28.66
N LEU A 3 11.29 -0.41 -29.65
CA LEU A 3 11.71 0.70 -30.52
C LEU A 3 10.55 1.15 -31.42
N PRO A 4 10.13 2.43 -31.37
CA PRO A 4 9.75 3.14 -32.59
C PRO A 4 10.82 4.20 -32.91
N SER A 5 11.54 3.94 -34.00
CA SER A 5 12.27 4.87 -34.88
C SER A 5 12.33 6.34 -34.43
N GLY A 6 13.44 6.77 -33.81
CA GLY A 6 13.73 8.19 -33.65
C GLY A 6 14.73 8.60 -32.57
N VAL A 7 15.00 7.75 -31.57
CA VAL A 7 15.93 8.10 -30.47
C VAL A 7 17.26 7.35 -30.64
N PRO A 8 18.42 8.04 -30.58
CA PRO A 8 19.72 7.44 -30.81
C PRO A 8 19.98 6.24 -29.89
N LEU A 9 20.44 5.15 -30.53
CA LEU A 9 20.76 3.83 -29.95
C LEU A 9 21.65 3.86 -28.71
N VAL A 10 22.37 4.97 -28.48
CA VAL A 10 23.27 5.20 -27.34
C VAL A 10 22.51 5.54 -26.04
N LEU A 11 21.31 6.12 -26.13
CA LEU A 11 20.53 6.52 -24.94
C LEU A 11 19.49 5.45 -24.51
N ALA A 12 19.09 4.57 -25.44
CA ALA A 12 18.17 3.46 -25.21
C ALA A 12 18.61 2.51 -24.06
N PRO A 13 19.86 2.02 -23.99
CA PRO A 13 20.28 1.14 -22.89
C PRO A 13 20.36 1.83 -21.53
N ILE A 14 20.38 3.18 -21.48
CA ILE A 14 20.38 3.95 -20.23
C ILE A 14 18.97 4.25 -19.74
N ILE A 15 18.01 4.47 -20.65
CA ILE A 15 16.62 4.72 -20.29
C ILE A 15 15.90 3.43 -19.87
N VAL A 16 16.20 2.28 -20.50
CA VAL A 16 15.61 0.97 -20.15
C VAL A 16 15.74 0.61 -18.66
N PRO A 17 16.91 0.71 -18.00
CA PRO A 17 17.01 0.44 -16.57
C PRO A 17 16.27 1.49 -15.72
N ILE A 18 16.22 2.76 -16.15
CA ILE A 18 15.47 3.81 -15.45
C ILE A 18 13.96 3.55 -15.54
N GLU A 19 13.47 3.15 -16.72
CA GLU A 19 12.08 2.77 -16.98
C GLU A 19 11.70 1.54 -16.14
N MET A 20 12.57 0.52 -16.07
CA MET A 20 12.39 -0.67 -15.23
C MET A 20 12.33 -0.33 -13.74
N VAL A 21 13.23 0.53 -13.25
CA VAL A 21 13.21 0.98 -11.84
C VAL A 21 11.94 1.78 -11.54
N SER A 22 11.52 2.68 -12.45
CA SER A 22 10.29 3.45 -12.32
C SER A 22 9.03 2.56 -12.34
N TYR A 23 9.00 1.55 -13.21
CA TYR A 23 7.92 0.56 -13.29
C TYR A 23 7.84 -0.32 -12.05
N LEU A 24 8.96 -0.70 -11.43
CA LEU A 24 8.97 -1.44 -10.17
C LEU A 24 8.65 -0.55 -8.96
N SER A 25 9.04 0.73 -9.00
CA SER A 25 8.77 1.67 -7.91
C SER A 25 7.28 1.89 -7.66
N ARG A 26 6.46 1.83 -8.73
CA ARG A 26 5.01 2.07 -8.70
C ARG A 26 4.24 1.01 -7.89
N PRO A 27 4.44 -0.31 -8.10
CA PRO A 27 3.88 -1.35 -7.24
C PRO A 27 4.55 -1.41 -5.85
N ILE A 28 5.87 -1.16 -5.74
CA ILE A 28 6.55 -1.12 -4.43
C ILE A 28 5.93 -0.06 -3.52
N SER A 29 5.67 1.14 -4.02
CA SER A 29 5.00 2.22 -3.28
C SER A 29 3.61 1.80 -2.76
N HIS A 30 2.89 0.98 -3.52
CA HIS A 30 1.58 0.46 -3.13
C HIS A 30 1.67 -0.65 -2.08
N SER A 31 2.62 -1.58 -2.19
CA SER A 31 2.88 -2.59 -1.15
C SER A 31 3.28 -1.96 0.18
N VAL A 32 4.15 -0.93 0.15
CA VAL A 32 4.56 -0.18 1.35
C VAL A 32 3.37 0.53 2.00
N ARG A 33 2.44 1.06 1.21
CA ARG A 33 1.22 1.71 1.71
C ARG A 33 0.33 0.74 2.49
N LEU A 34 0.11 -0.47 1.96
CA LEU A 34 -0.66 -1.51 2.65
C LEU A 34 0.04 -1.99 3.92
N PHE A 35 1.36 -2.12 3.88
CA PHE A 35 2.16 -2.46 5.05
C PHE A 35 2.07 -1.39 6.15
N ALA A 36 2.19 -0.11 5.79
CA ALA A 36 2.06 1.00 6.73
C ALA A 36 0.67 1.06 7.37
N VAL A 37 -0.37 0.79 6.57
CA VAL A 37 -1.77 0.69 7.01
C VAL A 37 -1.98 -0.46 8.01
N MET A 38 -1.52 -1.67 7.70
CA MET A 38 -1.57 -2.83 8.62
C MET A 38 -0.76 -2.58 9.91
N LEU A 39 0.41 -1.93 9.79
CA LEU A 39 1.24 -1.58 10.93
C LEU A 39 0.54 -0.56 11.82
N ALA A 40 -0.09 0.48 11.25
CA ALA A 40 -0.81 1.50 12.00
C ALA A 40 -1.92 0.90 12.87
N GLY A 41 -2.74 -0.01 12.32
CA GLY A 41 -3.76 -0.74 13.07
C GLY A 41 -3.21 -1.59 14.22
N HIS A 42 -2.06 -2.24 14.01
CA HIS A 42 -1.42 -3.06 15.04
C HIS A 42 -0.80 -2.22 16.16
N ILE A 43 -0.28 -1.03 15.82
CA ILE A 43 0.26 -0.05 16.78
C ILE A 43 -0.88 0.59 17.58
N THR A 44 -1.98 1.01 16.95
CA THR A 44 -3.14 1.56 17.67
C THR A 44 -3.73 0.56 18.64
N LEU A 45 -3.83 -0.73 18.28
CA LEU A 45 -4.27 -1.78 19.22
C LEU A 45 -3.36 -1.88 20.45
N LYS A 46 -2.03 -1.85 20.27
CA LYS A 46 -1.07 -1.87 21.39
C LYS A 46 -1.17 -0.62 22.26
N VAL A 47 -1.31 0.55 21.66
CA VAL A 47 -1.49 1.82 22.39
C VAL A 47 -2.78 1.78 23.20
N PHE A 48 -3.85 1.23 22.64
CA PHE A 48 -5.14 1.08 23.33
C PHE A 48 -5.07 0.11 24.50
N ALA A 49 -4.42 -1.05 24.32
CA ALA A 49 -4.18 -1.99 25.41
C ALA A 49 -3.42 -1.32 26.56
N GLY A 50 -2.40 -0.51 26.25
CA GLY A 50 -1.69 0.31 27.24
C GLY A 50 -2.57 1.36 27.91
N PHE A 51 -3.43 2.04 27.15
CA PHE A 51 -4.40 3.01 27.67
C PHE A 51 -5.43 2.35 28.59
N VAL A 52 -5.96 1.19 28.26
CA VAL A 52 -6.93 0.44 29.10
C VAL A 52 -6.31 0.01 30.41
N VAL A 53 -5.06 -0.47 30.41
CA VAL A 53 -4.34 -0.82 31.65
C VAL A 53 -4.08 0.43 32.50
N SER A 54 -3.65 1.53 31.89
CA SER A 54 -3.36 2.79 32.58
C SER A 54 -4.64 3.46 33.15
N LEU A 55 -5.71 3.55 32.36
CA LEU A 55 -6.98 4.14 32.79
C LEU A 55 -7.80 3.20 33.69
N GLY A 56 -7.63 1.88 33.56
CA GLY A 56 -8.18 0.91 34.51
C GLY A 56 -7.69 1.16 35.94
N SER A 57 -6.51 1.75 36.10
CA SER A 57 -6.01 2.20 37.41
C SER A 57 -6.62 3.52 37.90
N LEU A 58 -7.26 4.30 37.02
CA LEU A 58 -7.86 5.63 37.30
C LEU A 58 -9.39 5.59 37.51
N GLY A 59 -10.04 4.43 37.37
CA GLY A 59 -11.46 4.24 37.67
C GLY A 59 -12.41 4.35 36.46
N THR A 60 -13.73 4.34 36.74
CA THR A 60 -14.81 4.11 35.76
C THR A 60 -14.96 5.18 34.67
N LEU A 61 -14.53 6.42 34.92
CA LEU A 61 -14.54 7.50 33.92
C LEU A 61 -13.56 7.23 32.75
N GLY A 62 -12.48 6.50 33.01
CA GLY A 62 -11.50 6.19 31.98
C GLY A 62 -12.01 5.23 30.91
N LEU A 63 -12.95 4.35 31.26
CA LEU A 63 -13.56 3.40 30.33
C LEU A 63 -14.42 4.09 29.26
N PHE A 64 -15.13 5.17 29.61
CA PHE A 64 -15.93 5.91 28.63
C PHE A 64 -15.06 6.70 27.64
N ALA A 65 -13.95 7.27 28.12
CA ALA A 65 -12.99 7.97 27.26
C ALA A 65 -12.32 7.02 26.24
N THR A 66 -12.21 5.72 26.56
CA THR A 66 -11.67 4.71 25.63
C THR A 66 -12.64 4.29 24.52
N VAL A 67 -13.94 4.58 24.60
CA VAL A 67 -14.87 4.16 23.53
C VAL A 67 -14.72 5.01 22.27
N LEU A 68 -14.48 6.32 22.43
CA LEU A 68 -14.44 7.26 21.30
C LEU A 68 -13.27 6.99 20.33
N PRO A 69 -12.01 6.83 20.76
CA PRO A 69 -10.91 6.55 19.84
C PRO A 69 -10.91 5.09 19.34
N LEU A 70 -11.53 4.15 20.06
CA LEU A 70 -11.77 2.78 19.57
C LEU A 70 -12.64 2.79 18.32
N LEU A 71 -13.76 3.52 18.37
CA LEU A 71 -14.70 3.61 17.26
C LEU A 71 -14.06 4.29 16.03
N MET A 72 -13.29 5.36 16.24
CA MET A 72 -12.54 6.02 15.16
C MET A 72 -11.48 5.10 14.54
N THR A 73 -10.77 4.30 15.35
CA THR A 73 -9.78 3.35 14.85
C THR A 73 -10.46 2.27 14.00
N ILE A 74 -11.58 1.71 14.46
CA ILE A 74 -12.34 0.70 13.69
C ILE A 74 -12.83 1.28 12.36
N ALA A 75 -13.33 2.53 12.37
CA ALA A 75 -13.77 3.20 11.15
C ALA A 75 -12.62 3.42 10.14
N LEU A 76 -11.44 3.84 10.62
CA LEU A 76 -10.24 3.99 9.79
C LEU A 76 -9.74 2.65 9.25
N THR A 77 -9.70 1.60 10.07
CA THR A 77 -9.33 0.24 9.64
C THR A 77 -10.27 -0.29 8.56
N GLY A 78 -11.58 0.02 8.65
CA GLY A 78 -12.55 -0.34 7.60
C GLY A 78 -12.28 0.37 6.27
N LEU A 79 -11.99 1.67 6.32
CA LEU A 79 -11.63 2.47 5.14
C LEU A 79 -10.31 2.00 4.51
N GLU A 80 -9.35 1.61 5.34
CA GLU A 80 -8.07 1.03 4.94
C GLU A 80 -8.23 -0.31 4.21
N LEU A 81 -9.12 -1.18 4.70
CA LEU A 81 -9.43 -2.46 4.07
C LEU A 81 -10.03 -2.27 2.67
N LEU A 82 -10.92 -1.29 2.51
CA LEU A 82 -11.49 -0.91 1.21
C LEU A 82 -10.38 -0.51 0.22
N MET A 83 -9.48 0.38 0.64
CA MET A 83 -8.34 0.80 -0.17
C MET A 83 -7.40 -0.37 -0.49
N SER A 84 -7.23 -1.32 0.43
CA SER A 84 -6.43 -2.53 0.20
C SER A 84 -6.94 -3.39 -0.94
N VAL A 85 -8.25 -3.56 -1.07
CA VAL A 85 -8.85 -4.34 -2.17
C VAL A 85 -8.63 -3.63 -3.51
N ILE A 86 -8.87 -2.32 -3.56
CA ILE A 86 -8.63 -1.50 -4.76
C ILE A 86 -7.17 -1.60 -5.20
N GLN A 87 -6.26 -1.63 -4.22
CA GLN A 87 -4.84 -1.68 -4.47
C GLN A 87 -4.36 -3.00 -5.10
N ALA A 88 -4.86 -4.12 -4.57
CA ALA A 88 -4.58 -5.45 -5.11
C ALA A 88 -5.15 -5.59 -6.53
N TYR A 89 -6.31 -5.00 -6.81
CA TYR A 89 -6.90 -4.98 -8.14
C TYR A 89 -6.01 -4.28 -9.17
N ILE A 90 -5.53 -3.07 -8.87
CA ILE A 90 -4.66 -2.30 -9.77
C ILE A 90 -3.36 -3.06 -10.05
N PHE A 91 -2.78 -3.71 -9.04
CA PHE A 91 -1.57 -4.52 -9.20
C PHE A 91 -1.78 -5.70 -10.16
N THR A 92 -2.91 -6.40 -10.02
CA THR A 92 -3.25 -7.56 -10.86
C THR A 92 -3.50 -7.13 -12.31
N MET A 93 -4.19 -6.00 -12.51
CA MET A 93 -4.41 -5.42 -13.85
C MET A 93 -3.10 -5.02 -14.53
N LEU A 94 -2.19 -4.36 -13.82
CA LEU A 94 -0.89 -3.95 -14.37
C LEU A 94 -0.04 -5.17 -14.75
N SER A 95 -0.09 -6.22 -13.93
CA SER A 95 0.59 -7.50 -14.20
C SER A 95 0.02 -8.22 -15.43
N CYS A 96 -1.31 -8.24 -15.59
CA CYS A 96 -1.96 -8.79 -16.78
C CYS A 96 -1.62 -8.03 -18.06
N MET A 97 -1.62 -6.68 -18.02
CA MET A 97 -1.18 -5.87 -19.17
C MET A 97 0.27 -6.16 -19.54
N TYR A 98 1.16 -6.26 -18.55
CA TYR A 98 2.56 -6.61 -18.80
C TYR A 98 2.72 -8.00 -19.39
N LEU A 99 2.03 -9.01 -18.85
CA LEU A 99 2.08 -10.38 -19.37
C LEU A 99 1.59 -10.43 -20.82
N LYS A 100 0.54 -9.65 -21.15
CA LYS A 100 0.04 -9.52 -22.52
C LYS A 100 1.06 -8.85 -23.44
N ASP A 101 1.68 -7.76 -23.02
CA ASP A 101 2.70 -7.06 -23.81
C ASP A 101 3.96 -7.91 -24.03
N ALA A 102 4.38 -8.71 -23.04
CA ALA A 102 5.51 -9.63 -23.16
C ALA A 102 5.21 -10.76 -24.15
N LEU A 103 4.03 -11.39 -24.05
CA LEU A 103 3.59 -12.45 -24.96
C LEU A 103 3.42 -11.95 -26.41
N GLN A 104 3.00 -10.70 -26.59
CA GLN A 104 2.81 -10.11 -27.92
C GLN A 104 4.11 -9.56 -28.54
N SER A 105 5.20 -9.51 -27.77
CA SER A 105 6.54 -9.15 -28.27
C SER A 105 7.35 -10.33 -28.83
N GLU A 106 6.80 -11.55 -28.77
CA GLU A 106 7.44 -12.77 -29.28
C GLU A 106 7.05 -13.13 -30.74
N HIS A 107 6.17 -12.34 -31.39
CA HIS A 107 5.85 -12.45 -32.82
C HIS A 107 6.14 -11.15 -33.57
#